data_AF-A0A399UHD0-F1
#
_entry.id   AF-A0A399UHD0-F1
#
_cell.length_a   1.000
_cell.length_b   1.000
_cell.length_c   1.000
_cell.angle_alpha   90.00
_cell.angle_beta   90.00
_cell.angle_gamma   90.00
#
_symmetry.space_group_name_H-M   'P 1'
#
loop_
_entity.id
_entity.type
_entity.pdbx_description
1 polymer ?
#
loop_
_entity_poly.entity_id
_entity_poly.type
_entity_poly.pdbx_seq_one_letter_code
_entity_poly.pdbx_strand_id
1 'polypeptide(L)'
;MSNAFNRLFRDHPREVNETYFEHMAASSRFGFKLMRLAGCAFIHAVVPGRHKTTVSDAIRSMAHDMGGRAAEARECRMRDAGVWDVGL
;
A
#
# COMPACT_ATOMS: atom_id res chain seq x y z
N MET A 1 11.57 -0.21 26.87
CA MET A 1 10.24 0.40 26.61
C MET A 1 10.12 0.68 25.12
N SER A 2 9.14 0.09 24.44
CA SER A 2 8.93 0.36 23.01
C SER A 2 8.18 1.69 22.87
N ASN A 3 8.87 2.72 22.40
CA ASN A 3 8.27 4.02 22.11
C ASN A 3 7.45 3.90 20.83
N ALA A 4 6.24 4.46 20.80
CA ALA A 4 5.32 4.42 19.65
C ALA A 4 5.98 4.83 18.32
N PHE A 5 7.03 5.65 18.40
CA PHE A 5 7.90 6.02 17.28
C PHE A 5 8.58 4.81 16.60
N ASN A 6 9.16 3.89 17.36
CA ASN A 6 9.78 2.69 16.78
C ASN A 6 8.73 1.81 16.09
N ARG A 7 7.54 1.68 16.68
CA ARG A 7 6.46 0.91 16.07
C ARG A 7 5.97 1.49 14.75
N LEU A 8 5.77 2.80 14.69
CA LEU A 8 5.26 3.48 13.47
C LEU A 8 6.31 3.59 12.37
N PHE A 9 7.55 3.95 12.72
CA PHE A 9 8.56 4.36 11.74
C PHE A 9 9.61 3.29 11.45
N ARG A 10 9.71 2.24 12.30
CA ARG A 10 10.72 1.19 12.19
C ARG A 10 10.13 -0.19 12.01
N ASP A 11 9.08 -0.54 12.75
CA ASP A 11 8.47 -1.87 12.66
C ASP A 11 7.54 -1.99 11.43
N HIS A 12 6.79 -0.95 11.10
CA HIS A 12 5.90 -0.97 9.93
C HIS A 12 6.62 -1.14 8.57
N PRO A 13 7.73 -0.44 8.25
CA PRO A 13 8.49 -0.69 7.03
C PRO A 13 9.15 -2.09 7.02
N ARG A 14 9.50 -2.62 8.19
CA ARG A 14 10.09 -3.96 8.33
C ARG A 14 9.13 -5.09 7.99
N GLU A 15 7.83 -4.90 8.20
CA GLU A 15 6.82 -5.90 7.82
C GLU A 15 6.83 -6.18 6.31
N VAL A 16 7.25 -5.23 5.48
CA VAL A 16 7.40 -5.36 4.03
C VAL A 16 8.86 -5.37 3.56
N ASN A 17 9.82 -5.58 4.47
CA ASN A 17 11.26 -5.58 4.19
C ASN A 17 11.79 -4.30 3.50
N GLU A 18 11.18 -3.14 3.75
CA GLU A 18 11.61 -1.86 3.17
C GLU A 18 12.32 -0.98 4.19
N THR A 19 13.27 -0.18 3.71
CA THR A 19 13.75 0.97 4.49
C THR A 19 12.67 2.05 4.57
N TYR A 20 12.73 2.93 5.58
CA TYR A 20 11.74 3.99 5.75
C TYR A 20 11.59 4.88 4.50
N PHE A 21 12.68 5.21 3.82
CA PHE A 21 12.64 6.03 2.61
C PHE A 21 12.02 5.31 1.42
N GLU A 22 12.27 4.00 1.26
CA GLU A 22 11.61 3.18 0.24
C GLU A 22 10.11 3.10 0.50
N HIS A 23 9.71 2.84 1.75
CA HIS A 23 8.31 2.79 2.14
C HIS A 23 7.60 4.13 1.97
N MET A 24 8.26 5.23 2.33
CA MET A 24 7.77 6.59 2.14
C MET A 24 7.61 6.91 0.65
N ALA A 25 8.57 6.54 -0.20
CA ALA A 25 8.52 6.76 -1.64
C ALA A 25 7.40 5.92 -2.28
N ALA A 26 7.29 4.63 -1.91
CA ALA A 26 6.23 3.74 -2.37
C ALA A 26 4.85 4.30 -2.01
N SER A 27 4.64 4.66 -0.75
CA SER A 27 3.38 5.22 -0.26
C SER A 27 3.04 6.55 -0.92
N SER A 28 4.04 7.42 -1.10
CA SER A 28 3.86 8.70 -1.78
C SER A 28 3.44 8.52 -3.24
N ARG A 29 3.99 7.53 -3.96
CA ARG A 29 3.59 7.22 -5.35
C ARG A 29 2.11 6.84 -5.44
N PHE A 30 1.60 6.02 -4.53
CA PHE A 30 0.17 5.70 -4.47
C PHE A 30 -0.67 6.94 -4.17
N GLY A 31 -0.24 7.77 -3.21
CA GLY A 31 -0.91 9.03 -2.87
C GLY A 31 -1.04 9.99 -4.06
N PHE A 32 0.05 10.25 -4.77
CA PHE A 32 0.02 11.09 -5.98
C PHE A 32 -0.86 10.51 -7.09
N LYS A 33 -0.84 9.18 -7.28
CA LYS A 33 -1.69 8.50 -8.25
C LYS A 33 -3.17 8.67 -7.90
N LEU A 34 -3.56 8.48 -6.64
CA LEU A 34 -4.92 8.69 -6.16
C LEU A 34 -5.39 10.15 -6.33
N MET A 35 -4.55 11.14 -5.99
CA MET A 35 -4.89 12.56 -6.22
C MET A 35 -5.17 12.86 -7.70
N ARG A 36 -4.36 12.31 -8.61
CA ARG A 36 -4.60 12.44 -10.05
C ARG A 36 -5.90 11.76 -10.47
N LEU A 37 -6.18 10.55 -9.96
CA LEU A 37 -7.42 9.83 -10.27
C LEU A 37 -8.66 10.55 -9.74
N ALA A 38 -8.58 11.18 -8.57
CA ALA A 38 -9.64 12.05 -8.05
C ALA A 38 -9.93 13.20 -9.03
N GLY A 39 -8.89 13.86 -9.55
CA GLY A 39 -9.04 14.86 -10.62
C GLY A 39 -9.71 14.30 -11.88
N CYS A 40 -9.30 13.11 -12.34
CA CYS A 40 -9.96 12.43 -13.46
C CYS A 40 -11.44 12.11 -13.18
N ALA A 41 -11.78 11.69 -11.96
CA ALA A 41 -13.16 11.41 -11.57
C ALA A 41 -14.02 12.68 -11.57
N PHE A 42 -13.50 13.81 -11.08
CA PHE A 42 -14.21 15.09 -11.16
C PHE A 42 -14.40 15.57 -12.59
N ILE A 43 -13.38 15.44 -13.43
CA ILE A 43 -13.50 15.73 -14.86
C ILE A 43 -14.56 14.85 -15.51
N HIS A 44 -14.61 13.56 -15.17
CA HIS A 44 -15.65 12.64 -15.66
C HIS A 44 -17.04 13.04 -15.18
N ALA A 45 -17.18 13.50 -13.93
CA ALA A 45 -18.46 13.98 -13.39
C ALA A 45 -19.00 15.20 -14.17
N VAL A 46 -18.12 16.10 -14.61
CA VAL A 46 -18.49 17.26 -15.43
C VAL A 46 -18.66 16.88 -16.91
N VAL A 47 -17.82 15.99 -17.41
CA VAL A 47 -17.80 15.53 -18.80
C VAL A 47 -17.80 14.00 -18.83
N PRO A 48 -18.98 13.35 -18.80
CA PRO A 48 -19.11 11.88 -18.74
C PRO A 48 -18.40 11.13 -19.88
N GLY A 49 -18.13 11.81 -20.99
CA GLY A 49 -17.36 11.25 -22.11
C GLY A 49 -15.87 11.04 -21.82
N ARG A 50 -15.30 11.72 -20.82
CA ARG A 50 -13.86 11.75 -20.53
C ARG A 50 -13.53 10.87 -19.33
N HIS A 51 -12.43 10.11 -19.38
CA HIS A 51 -11.98 9.22 -18.28
C HIS A 51 -12.91 8.06 -17.89
N LYS A 52 -13.70 7.51 -18.84
CA LYS A 52 -14.71 6.46 -18.59
C LYS A 52 -14.21 5.25 -17.78
N THR A 53 -13.00 4.76 -18.06
CA THR A 53 -12.41 3.61 -17.36
C THR A 53 -11.11 3.94 -16.63
N THR A 54 -10.61 5.18 -16.78
CA THR A 54 -9.28 5.56 -16.28
C THR A 54 -9.16 5.36 -14.77
N VAL A 55 -10.21 5.69 -14.01
CA VAL A 55 -10.21 5.54 -12.55
C VAL A 55 -10.35 4.07 -12.15
N SER A 56 -11.29 3.34 -12.75
CA SER A 56 -11.52 1.93 -12.41
C SER A 56 -10.32 1.05 -12.75
N ASP A 57 -9.71 1.23 -13.92
CA ASP A 57 -8.56 0.44 -14.36
C ASP A 57 -7.34 0.72 -13.49
N ALA A 58 -7.11 1.99 -13.14
CA ALA A 58 -6.01 2.37 -12.29
C ALA A 58 -6.18 1.87 -10.84
N ILE A 59 -7.41 1.89 -10.29
CA ILE A 59 -7.66 1.31 -8.96
C ILE A 59 -7.47 -0.20 -8.97
N ARG A 60 -7.94 -0.93 -10.00
CA ARG A 60 -7.70 -2.38 -10.12
C ARG A 60 -6.20 -2.72 -10.16
N SER A 61 -5.44 -1.98 -10.96
CA SER A 61 -3.98 -2.12 -11.00
C SER A 61 -3.36 -1.84 -9.63
N MET A 62 -3.73 -0.75 -8.95
CA MET A 62 -3.18 -0.45 -7.63
C MET A 62 -3.57 -1.49 -6.57
N ALA A 63 -4.80 -2.01 -6.62
CA ALA A 63 -5.25 -3.05 -5.70
C ALA A 63 -4.44 -4.34 -5.88
N HIS A 64 -4.12 -4.70 -7.13
CA HIS A 64 -3.22 -5.80 -7.43
C HIS A 64 -1.81 -5.55 -6.88
N ASP A 65 -1.22 -4.37 -7.14
CA ASP A 65 0.11 -4.00 -6.68
C ASP A 65 0.21 -3.97 -5.14
N MET A 66 -0.83 -3.47 -4.46
CA MET A 66 -0.92 -3.45 -3.00
C MET A 66 -1.16 -4.83 -2.40
N GLY A 67 -1.82 -5.74 -3.13
CA GLY A 67 -2.13 -7.09 -2.68
C GLY A 67 -0.88 -7.90 -2.34
N GLY A 68 0.15 -7.85 -3.18
CA GLY A 68 1.43 -8.52 -2.92
C GLY A 68 2.11 -8.01 -1.64
N ARG A 69 2.16 -6.69 -1.48
CA ARG A 69 2.73 -6.03 -0.29
C ARG A 69 1.97 -6.36 0.99
N ALA A 70 0.64 -6.46 0.90
CA ALA A 70 -0.20 -6.85 2.02
C ALA A 70 0.00 -8.32 2.43
N ALA A 71 0.25 -9.20 1.45
CA ALA A 71 0.58 -10.61 1.69
C ALA A 71 1.94 -10.77 2.39
N GLU A 72 2.97 -10.07 1.93
CA GLU A 72 4.31 -10.05 2.56
C GLU A 72 4.24 -9.55 4.01
N ALA A 73 3.52 -8.43 4.24
CA ALA A 73 3.31 -7.91 5.59
C ALA A 73 2.60 -8.91 6.50
N ARG A 74 1.60 -9.62 5.97
CA ARG A 74 0.89 -10.68 6.71
C ARG A 74 1.82 -11.84 7.04
N GLU A 75 2.64 -12.29 6.10
CA GLU A 75 3.59 -13.38 6.31
C GLU A 75 4.63 -13.02 7.37
N CYS A 76 5.19 -11.80 7.32
CA CYS A 76 6.12 -11.30 8.34
C CYS A 76 5.47 -11.31 9.73
N ARG A 77 4.24 -10.80 9.86
CA ARG A 77 3.51 -10.81 11.14
C ARG A 77 3.22 -12.23 11.64
N MET A 78 2.92 -13.18 10.75
CA MET A 78 2.71 -14.59 11.12
C MET A 78 4.02 -15.24 11.60
N ARG A 79 5.15 -14.91 10.97
CA ARG A 79 6.49 -15.38 11.39
C ARG A 79 6.85 -14.84 12.77
N ASP A 80 6.67 -13.54 12.98
CA ASP A 80 7.02 -12.89 14.24
C ASP A 80 6.09 -13.32 15.40
N ALA A 81 4.86 -13.73 15.08
CA ALA A 81 3.92 -14.30 16.05
C ALA A 81 4.19 -15.77 16.41
N GLY A 82 5.24 -16.40 15.84
CA GLY A 82 5.58 -17.81 16.10
C GLY A 82 4.61 -18.82 15.49
N VAL A 83 3.70 -18.39 14.61
CA VAL A 83 2.66 -19.25 14.00
C VAL A 83 3.27 -20.23 12.97
N TRP A 84 4.52 -20.00 12.56
CA TRP A 84 5.29 -20.90 11.69
C TRP A 84 6.07 -21.98 12.44
N ASP A 85 6.07 -21.99 13.78
CA ASP A 85 6.68 -23.07 14.55
C ASP A 85 5.76 -24.29 14.59
N VAL A 86 5.74 -25.05 13.48
CA VAL A 86 5.09 -26.37 13.40
C VAL A 86 5.98 -27.49 13.92
N GLY A 87 7.08 -27.18 14.62
CA GLY A 87 7.94 -28.19 15.25
C GLY A 87 8.49 -29.21 14.25
N LEU A 88 9.57 -28.83 13.55
CA LEU A 88 10.55 -29.75 12.99
C LEU A 88 11.95 -29.37 13.49
#